data_AF-A0A317XQZ6-F1
#
_entry.id   AF-A0A317XQZ6-F1
#
_cell.length_a   1.000
_cell.length_b   1.000
_cell.length_c   1.000
_cell.angle_alpha   90.00
_cell.angle_beta   90.00
_cell.angle_gamma   90.00
#
_symmetry.space_group_name_H-M   'P 1'
#
loop_
_entity.id
_entity.type
_entity.pdbx_description
1 polymer ?
#
loop_
_entity_poly.entity_id
_entity_poly.type
_entity_poly.pdbx_seq_one_letter_code
_entity_poly.pdbx_strand_id
1 'polypeptide(L)'
;MKVIILRALCLVLMALALTLGTEALPLSPGLQLQRREIYPLEDLRHPFWRTPIPQGRMSSVPERHRLYSSYTLHNGAPVYDADRVDVERLQQTLRDMGRFYFYRSRIEKTKTGPVETASDAWGVMKTGSTQRPVQIGILDPEKTLLLERIKSAYIDEARFNRLVRGLKHGKPLENIPRPFKLKRWARVSSSAPIFTLPSKEIDYLEGLREALETHGMAIVHEAWSNRRILLRAVKSYGVEAFVPVAKS
;
A
#
# COMPACT_ATOMS: atom_id res chain seq x y z
N MET A 1 54.27 42.71 21.26
CA MET A 1 52.79 42.71 21.28
C MET A 1 52.14 42.00 20.08
N LYS A 2 52.56 42.23 18.82
CA LYS A 2 51.92 41.63 17.63
C LYS A 2 51.91 40.09 17.60
N VAL A 3 52.95 39.43 18.14
CA VAL A 3 53.07 37.95 18.17
C VAL A 3 52.10 37.29 19.16
N ILE A 4 51.77 37.97 20.26
CA ILE A 4 50.86 37.44 21.29
C ILE A 4 49.41 37.49 20.77
N ILE A 5 49.06 38.57 20.08
CA ILE A 5 47.74 38.73 19.45
C ILE A 5 47.52 37.67 18.36
N LEU A 6 48.54 37.34 17.57
CA LEU A 6 48.45 36.31 16.54
C LEU A 6 48.23 34.91 17.13
N ARG A 7 48.92 34.57 18.22
CA ARG A 7 48.75 33.28 18.91
C ARG A 7 47.38 33.16 19.60
N ALA A 8 46.89 34.26 20.18
CA ALA A 8 45.54 34.32 20.75
C ALA A 8 44.47 34.15 19.65
N LEU A 9 44.66 34.77 18.49
CA LEU A 9 43.76 34.64 17.34
C LEU A 9 43.73 33.20 16.79
N CYS A 10 44.88 32.53 16.70
CA CYS A 10 44.95 31.13 16.28
C CYS A 10 44.28 30.17 17.28
N LEU A 11 44.42 30.42 18.59
CA LEU A 11 43.76 29.62 19.62
C LEU A 11 42.23 29.82 19.62
N VAL A 12 41.76 31.05 19.38
CA VAL A 12 40.33 31.34 19.24
C VAL A 12 39.77 30.71 17.96
N LEU A 13 40.50 30.75 16.84
CA LEU A 13 40.07 30.09 15.60
C LEU A 13 40.07 28.56 15.71
N MET A 14 41.02 27.96 16.43
CA MET A 14 41.00 26.51 16.73
C MET A 14 39.83 26.14 17.65
N ALA A 15 39.56 26.94 18.68
CA ALA A 15 38.40 26.75 19.55
C ALA A 15 37.08 26.90 18.76
N LEU A 16 37.00 27.88 17.87
CA LEU A 16 35.83 28.10 17.02
C LEU A 16 35.64 26.96 16.00
N ALA A 17 36.72 26.43 15.43
CA ALA A 17 36.67 25.26 14.54
C ALA A 17 36.27 23.97 15.28
N LEU A 18 36.63 23.82 16.56
CA LEU A 18 36.20 22.71 17.41
C LEU A 18 34.74 22.85 17.86
N THR A 19 34.24 24.07 18.09
CA THR A 19 32.84 24.31 18.47
C THR A 19 31.88 24.31 17.27
N LEU A 20 32.35 24.66 16.06
CA LEU A 20 31.55 24.59 14.82
C LEU A 20 31.63 23.22 14.14
N GLY A 21 32.60 22.38 14.50
CA GLY A 21 32.72 20.99 14.04
C GLY A 21 31.91 19.97 14.86
N THR A 22 31.16 20.42 15.87
CA THR A 22 30.36 19.56 16.77
C THR A 22 28.85 19.77 16.68
N GLU A 23 28.38 20.49 15.66
CA GLU A 23 27.16 19.99 14.99
C GLU A 23 27.57 18.70 14.27
N ALA A 24 27.60 17.61 15.04
CA ALA A 24 27.12 16.36 14.51
C ALA A 24 25.72 16.67 13.97
N LEU A 25 25.66 17.05 12.70
CA LEU A 25 24.57 16.63 11.85
C LEU A 25 24.28 15.20 12.33
N PRO A 26 23.05 14.87 12.77
CA PRO A 26 22.72 13.47 12.76
C PRO A 26 23.09 13.05 11.35
N LEU A 27 24.12 12.20 11.25
CA LEU A 27 24.21 11.27 10.16
C LEU A 27 22.83 10.65 10.19
N SER A 28 21.91 11.22 9.41
CA SER A 28 20.71 10.57 8.96
C SER A 28 21.22 9.19 8.68
N PRO A 29 20.82 8.16 9.46
CA PRO A 29 21.34 6.83 9.26
C PRO A 29 21.13 6.65 7.78
N GLY A 30 22.27 6.55 7.07
CA GLY A 30 22.22 6.51 5.63
C GLY A 30 21.16 5.46 5.34
N LEU A 31 20.38 5.69 4.29
CA LEU A 31 19.89 4.55 3.54
C LEU A 31 21.14 3.70 3.22
N GLN A 32 21.56 2.87 4.19
CA GLN A 32 22.06 1.56 3.93
C GLN A 32 20.95 1.04 3.07
N LEU A 33 21.21 1.07 1.76
CA LEU A 33 20.69 0.11 0.82
C LEU A 33 20.85 -1.23 1.54
N GLN A 34 19.83 -1.59 2.34
CA GLN A 34 19.70 -2.90 2.94
C GLN A 34 19.65 -3.78 1.72
N ARG A 35 20.80 -4.38 1.44
CA ARG A 35 20.96 -5.46 0.50
C ARG A 35 19.85 -6.43 0.85
N ARG A 36 18.77 -6.41 0.03
CA ARG A 36 17.53 -7.16 0.25
C ARG A 36 17.91 -8.51 0.80
N GLU A 37 17.43 -8.79 2.00
CA GLU A 37 17.82 -9.97 2.77
C GLU A 37 17.68 -11.22 1.87
N ILE A 38 18.69 -12.07 1.89
CA ILE A 38 18.85 -13.23 0.99
C ILE A 38 17.74 -14.28 1.18
N TYR A 39 16.91 -14.11 2.22
CA TYR A 39 15.83 -15.00 2.57
C TYR A 39 14.49 -14.39 2.19
N PRO A 40 13.58 -15.14 1.55
CA PRO A 40 12.22 -14.67 1.31
C PRO A 40 11.49 -14.46 2.62
N LEU A 41 10.46 -13.61 2.64
CA LEU A 41 9.72 -13.25 3.86
C LEU A 41 9.17 -14.47 4.60
N GLU A 42 8.86 -15.56 3.89
CA GLU A 42 8.32 -16.78 4.50
C GLU A 42 9.36 -17.57 5.32
N ASP A 43 10.66 -17.30 5.11
CA ASP A 43 11.73 -17.90 5.90
C ASP A 43 11.82 -17.20 7.25
N LEU A 44 11.63 -17.95 8.35
CA LEU A 44 11.73 -17.44 9.73
C LEU A 44 13.11 -16.86 10.08
N ARG A 45 14.13 -17.09 9.24
CA ARG A 45 15.44 -16.45 9.37
C ARG A 45 15.48 -15.03 8.83
N HIS A 46 14.50 -14.60 8.03
CA HIS A 46 14.40 -13.23 7.56
C HIS A 46 14.38 -12.27 8.76
N PRO A 47 15.25 -11.27 8.80
CA PRO A 47 15.34 -10.32 9.91
C PRO A 47 14.05 -9.60 10.32
N PHE A 48 13.04 -9.51 9.44
CA PHE A 48 11.69 -9.08 9.80
C PHE A 48 11.16 -9.78 11.06
N TRP A 49 11.35 -11.11 11.17
CA TRP A 49 10.83 -11.92 12.28
C TRP A 49 11.58 -11.70 13.61
N ARG A 50 12.79 -11.17 13.54
CA ARG A 50 13.68 -10.97 14.71
C ARG A 50 13.71 -9.52 15.17
N THR A 51 13.35 -8.60 14.28
CA THR A 51 13.28 -7.18 14.55
C THR A 51 12.01 -6.85 15.35
N PRO A 52 12.14 -6.23 16.53
CA PRO A 52 10.96 -5.75 17.25
C PRO A 52 10.17 -4.75 16.40
N ILE A 53 8.84 -4.80 16.53
CA ILE A 53 7.96 -3.82 15.89
C ILE A 53 8.24 -2.47 16.56
N PRO A 54 8.67 -1.42 15.83
CA PRO A 54 9.08 -0.18 16.45
C PRO A 54 7.93 0.42 17.27
N GLN A 55 8.23 0.95 18.45
CA GLN A 55 7.22 1.69 19.22
C GLN A 55 6.97 3.04 18.56
N GLY A 56 5.71 3.39 18.36
CA GLY A 56 5.31 4.61 17.67
C GLY A 56 3.80 4.82 17.73
N ARG A 57 3.36 6.04 17.41
CA ARG A 57 1.92 6.34 17.29
C ARG A 57 1.35 5.60 16.08
N MET A 58 0.12 5.13 16.23
CA MET A 58 -0.66 4.61 15.10
C MET A 58 -0.88 5.73 14.08
N SER A 59 -0.88 5.38 12.80
CA SER A 59 -1.28 6.30 11.74
C SER A 59 -2.70 6.81 11.98
N SER A 60 -2.94 8.06 11.60
CA SER A 60 -4.28 8.65 11.66
C SER A 60 -5.28 7.87 10.79
N VAL A 61 -6.58 8.02 11.03
CA VAL A 61 -7.62 7.37 10.21
C VAL A 61 -7.47 7.71 8.71
N PRO A 62 -7.37 8.99 8.29
CA PRO A 62 -7.17 9.34 6.88
C PRO A 62 -5.91 8.72 6.28
N GLU A 63 -4.81 8.72 7.03
CA GLU A 63 -3.55 8.13 6.58
C GLU A 63 -3.66 6.62 6.38
N ARG A 64 -4.33 5.90 7.28
CA ARG A 64 -4.58 4.48 7.09
C ARG A 64 -5.41 4.22 5.84
N HIS A 65 -6.35 5.09 5.49
CA HIS A 65 -7.13 4.93 4.25
C HIS A 65 -6.19 5.00 3.06
N ARG A 66 -5.35 6.04 3.00
CA ARG A 66 -4.35 6.22 1.95
C ARG A 66 -3.38 5.04 1.84
N LEU A 67 -2.90 4.53 2.97
CA LEU A 67 -1.88 3.49 3.00
C LEU A 67 -2.42 2.11 2.59
N TYR A 68 -3.71 1.82 2.84
CA TYR A 68 -4.25 0.46 2.77
C TYR A 68 -5.37 0.25 1.76
N SER A 69 -5.96 1.32 1.24
CA SER A 69 -7.04 1.24 0.25
C SER A 69 -6.67 0.49 -1.03
N SER A 70 -5.39 0.43 -1.41
CA SER A 70 -4.90 -0.19 -2.65
C SER A 70 -4.70 -1.72 -2.55
N TYR A 71 -4.79 -2.26 -1.33
CA TYR A 71 -4.51 -3.65 -1.02
C TYR A 71 -5.80 -4.40 -0.76
N THR A 72 -5.88 -5.65 -1.22
CA THR A 72 -6.95 -6.57 -0.82
C THR A 72 -6.97 -6.71 0.70
N LEU A 73 -8.17 -6.62 1.30
CA LEU A 73 -8.33 -6.84 2.73
C LEU A 73 -8.95 -8.21 3.01
N HIS A 74 -8.42 -8.88 4.03
CA HIS A 74 -8.95 -10.11 4.61
C HIS A 74 -9.13 -9.91 6.12
N ASN A 75 -10.34 -10.16 6.63
CA ASN A 75 -10.71 -9.86 8.02
C ASN A 75 -10.29 -8.46 8.49
N GLY A 76 -10.40 -7.45 7.62
CA GLY A 76 -10.03 -6.06 7.93
C GLY A 76 -8.52 -5.77 7.98
N ALA A 77 -7.66 -6.71 7.57
CA ALA A 77 -6.21 -6.52 7.47
C ALA A 77 -5.71 -6.71 6.02
N PRO A 78 -4.68 -5.98 5.60
CA PRO A 78 -4.18 -6.06 4.23
C PRO A 78 -3.46 -7.38 3.98
N VAL A 79 -3.56 -7.81 2.72
CA VAL A 79 -2.91 -9.00 2.18
C VAL A 79 -1.81 -8.55 1.22
N TYR A 80 -0.57 -8.97 1.49
CA TYR A 80 0.61 -8.56 0.75
C TYR A 80 1.19 -9.70 -0.09
N ASP A 81 1.73 -9.35 -1.26
CA ASP A 81 2.65 -10.22 -1.99
C ASP A 81 3.99 -10.25 -1.26
N ALA A 82 4.43 -11.43 -0.82
CA ALA A 82 5.66 -11.61 -0.06
C ALA A 82 6.91 -11.10 -0.81
N ASP A 83 6.89 -11.12 -2.14
CA ASP A 83 8.03 -10.76 -2.98
C ASP A 83 8.11 -9.26 -3.29
N ARG A 84 7.01 -8.52 -3.09
CA ARG A 84 6.85 -7.12 -3.53
C ARG A 84 6.64 -6.11 -2.41
N VAL A 85 6.55 -6.58 -1.16
CA VAL A 85 6.26 -5.71 -0.02
C VAL A 85 7.51 -5.33 0.75
N ASP A 86 7.64 -4.04 1.07
CA ASP A 86 8.75 -3.55 1.88
C ASP A 86 8.54 -3.84 3.37
N VAL A 87 9.62 -4.19 4.07
CA VAL A 87 9.61 -4.51 5.51
C VAL A 87 9.02 -3.37 6.35
N GLU A 88 9.35 -2.12 6.00
CA GLU A 88 8.82 -0.93 6.69
C GLU A 88 7.29 -0.86 6.61
N ARG A 89 6.71 -1.24 5.46
CA ARG A 89 5.26 -1.30 5.29
C ARG A 89 4.65 -2.34 6.21
N LEU A 90 5.25 -3.52 6.32
CA LEU A 90 4.77 -4.60 7.20
C LEU A 90 4.80 -4.18 8.66
N GLN A 91 5.88 -3.53 9.10
CA GLN A 91 6.02 -3.01 10.46
C GLN A 91 4.97 -1.92 10.74
N GLN A 92 4.76 -0.98 9.81
CA GLN A 92 3.70 0.02 9.92
C GLN A 92 2.32 -0.65 10.07
N THR A 93 2.04 -1.68 9.27
CA THR A 93 0.76 -2.41 9.35
C THR A 93 0.57 -3.12 10.68
N LEU A 94 1.61 -3.74 11.24
CA LEU A 94 1.52 -4.34 12.57
C LEU A 94 1.29 -3.30 13.67
N ARG A 95 1.76 -2.06 13.50
CA ARG A 95 1.39 -0.96 14.40
C ARG A 95 -0.06 -0.54 14.24
N ASP A 96 -0.51 -0.38 12.99
CA ASP A 96 -1.82 0.22 12.67
C ASP A 96 -3.00 -0.74 12.81
N MET A 97 -2.77 -2.03 12.59
CA MET A 97 -3.81 -3.06 12.54
C MET A 97 -3.53 -4.29 13.41
N GLY A 98 -2.32 -4.42 13.98
CA GLY A 98 -1.94 -5.57 14.81
C GLY A 98 -1.77 -6.89 14.06
N ARG A 99 -2.16 -6.96 12.77
CA ARG A 99 -2.01 -8.14 11.92
C ARG A 99 -1.97 -7.78 10.45
N PHE A 100 -1.48 -8.70 9.63
CA PHE A 100 -1.61 -8.70 8.18
C PHE A 100 -1.56 -10.13 7.65
N TYR A 101 -1.78 -10.30 6.36
CA TYR A 101 -1.58 -11.57 5.67
C TYR A 101 -0.55 -11.37 4.56
N PHE A 102 0.21 -12.39 4.24
CA PHE A 102 1.03 -12.41 3.03
C PHE A 102 0.79 -13.70 2.25
N TYR A 103 1.02 -13.64 0.95
CA TYR A 103 0.90 -14.77 0.06
C TYR A 103 2.12 -14.87 -0.85
N ARG A 104 2.35 -16.07 -1.37
CA ARG A 104 3.37 -16.32 -2.38
C ARG A 104 2.76 -16.28 -3.77
N SER A 105 3.27 -15.39 -4.62
CA SER A 105 2.88 -15.32 -6.03
C SER A 105 3.41 -16.53 -6.81
N ARG A 106 2.65 -17.00 -7.80
CA ARG A 106 3.11 -17.96 -8.79
C ARG A 106 2.50 -17.69 -10.15
N ILE A 107 3.24 -17.98 -11.20
CA ILE A 107 2.73 -17.91 -12.58
C ILE A 107 2.11 -19.26 -12.93
N GLU A 108 0.80 -19.27 -13.14
CA GLU A 108 0.08 -20.44 -13.65
C GLU A 108 -0.07 -20.35 -15.16
N LYS A 109 0.24 -21.44 -15.86
CA LYS A 109 -0.06 -21.55 -17.30
C LYS A 109 -1.53 -21.92 -17.46
N THR A 110 -2.34 -21.00 -17.97
CA THR A 110 -3.76 -21.23 -18.29
C THR A 110 -3.96 -21.35 -19.81
N LYS A 111 -5.14 -21.81 -20.25
CA LYS A 111 -5.50 -21.88 -21.69
C LYS A 111 -5.45 -20.50 -22.39
N THR A 112 -5.59 -19.42 -21.62
CA THR A 112 -5.59 -18.04 -22.11
C THR A 112 -4.23 -17.34 -21.94
N GLY A 113 -3.19 -18.06 -21.52
CA GLY A 113 -1.84 -17.52 -21.27
C GLY A 113 -1.39 -17.64 -19.81
N PRO A 114 -0.16 -17.20 -19.49
CA PRO A 114 0.33 -17.16 -18.11
C PRO A 114 -0.46 -16.12 -17.30
N VAL A 115 -0.92 -16.51 -16.10
CA VAL A 115 -1.60 -15.61 -15.17
C VAL A 115 -0.90 -15.68 -13.81
N GLU A 116 -0.61 -14.53 -13.23
CA GLU A 116 -0.12 -14.45 -11.86
C GLU A 116 -1.25 -14.78 -10.88
N THR A 117 -0.97 -15.68 -9.94
CA THR A 117 -1.93 -16.20 -8.97
C THR A 117 -1.26 -16.34 -7.61
N ALA A 118 -2.05 -16.53 -6.55
CA ALA A 118 -1.52 -16.85 -5.22
C ALA A 118 -1.48 -18.37 -5.01
N SER A 119 -0.38 -18.87 -4.44
CA SER A 119 -0.16 -20.30 -4.22
C SER A 119 -0.33 -20.73 -2.77
N ASP A 120 0.02 -19.85 -1.83
CA ASP A 120 -0.01 -20.10 -0.40
C ASP A 120 -0.22 -18.76 0.32
N ALA A 121 -0.77 -18.80 1.53
CA ALA A 121 -1.06 -17.62 2.34
C ALA A 121 -0.87 -17.91 3.84
N TRP A 122 -0.31 -16.93 4.53
CA TRP A 122 -0.04 -16.98 5.97
C TRP A 122 -0.48 -15.69 6.64
N GLY A 123 -0.89 -15.79 7.91
CA GLY A 123 -1.15 -14.63 8.74
C GLY A 123 0.09 -14.23 9.53
N VAL A 124 0.17 -12.95 9.87
CA VAL A 124 1.14 -12.41 10.81
C VAL A 124 0.42 -11.58 11.83
N MET A 125 0.77 -11.72 13.09
CA MET A 125 0.20 -10.94 14.17
C MET A 125 1.26 -10.39 15.12
N LYS A 126 0.95 -9.23 15.71
CA LYS A 126 1.59 -8.71 16.90
C LYS A 126 0.90 -9.36 18.10
N THR A 127 1.65 -10.11 18.90
CA THR A 127 1.12 -10.61 20.18
C THR A 127 1.45 -9.62 21.30
N GLY A 128 0.62 -9.58 22.34
CA GLY A 128 0.91 -8.72 23.51
C GLY A 128 2.11 -9.20 24.33
N SER A 129 2.45 -10.49 24.24
CA SER A 129 3.56 -11.12 24.96
C SER A 129 4.90 -11.01 24.24
N THR A 130 4.91 -10.78 22.91
CA THR A 130 6.13 -10.63 22.12
C THR A 130 6.16 -9.28 21.42
N GLN A 131 7.24 -8.52 21.61
CA GLN A 131 7.47 -7.30 20.82
C GLN A 131 7.85 -7.59 19.35
N ARG A 132 7.80 -8.85 18.92
CA ARG A 132 8.19 -9.34 17.58
C ARG A 132 6.99 -9.91 16.82
N PRO A 133 6.99 -9.83 15.47
CA PRO A 133 5.97 -10.47 14.64
C PRO A 133 5.94 -11.99 14.85
N VAL A 134 4.74 -12.57 14.82
CA VAL A 134 4.53 -14.02 14.91
C VAL A 134 3.72 -14.48 13.70
N GLN A 135 4.20 -15.50 13.01
CA GLN A 135 3.46 -16.15 11.93
C GLN A 135 2.36 -17.04 12.51
N ILE A 136 1.15 -16.94 11.94
CA ILE A 136 0.00 -17.75 12.31
C ILE A 136 -0.55 -18.51 11.09
N GLY A 137 -1.01 -19.74 11.35
CA GLY A 137 -1.73 -20.53 10.35
C GLY A 137 -3.10 -19.93 10.02
N ILE A 138 -3.53 -20.15 8.79
CA ILE A 138 -4.90 -19.86 8.33
C ILE A 138 -5.58 -21.22 8.14
N LEU A 139 -6.85 -21.35 8.54
CA LEU A 139 -7.62 -22.58 8.34
C LEU A 139 -7.79 -22.85 6.84
N ASP A 140 -7.73 -24.11 6.41
CA ASP A 140 -7.75 -24.46 4.98
C ASP A 140 -8.95 -23.89 4.20
N PRO A 141 -10.21 -23.95 4.69
CA PRO A 141 -11.34 -23.35 3.97
C PRO A 141 -11.22 -21.84 3.80
N GLU A 142 -10.71 -21.16 4.84
CA GLU A 142 -10.48 -19.71 4.82
C GLU A 142 -9.32 -19.34 3.88
N LYS A 143 -8.27 -20.16 3.88
CA LYS A 143 -7.12 -20.03 3.00
C LYS A 143 -7.53 -20.16 1.53
N THR A 144 -8.35 -21.15 1.18
CA THR A 144 -8.87 -21.30 -0.19
C THR A 144 -9.64 -20.07 -0.64
N LEU A 145 -10.56 -19.58 0.20
CA LEU A 145 -11.35 -18.38 -0.10
C LEU A 145 -10.46 -17.13 -0.27
N LEU A 146 -9.43 -16.99 0.57
CA LEU A 146 -8.46 -15.89 0.49
C LEU A 146 -7.70 -15.93 -0.85
N LEU A 147 -7.17 -17.10 -1.23
CA LEU A 147 -6.42 -17.27 -2.47
C LEU A 147 -7.29 -17.00 -3.71
N GLU A 148 -8.55 -17.42 -3.70
CA GLU A 148 -9.51 -17.10 -4.77
C GLU A 148 -9.77 -15.58 -4.88
N ARG A 149 -9.94 -14.90 -3.74
CA ARG A 149 -10.08 -13.43 -3.72
C ARG A 149 -8.84 -12.74 -4.27
N ILE A 150 -7.64 -13.20 -3.93
CA ILE A 150 -6.39 -12.65 -4.47
C ILE A 150 -6.30 -12.87 -5.98
N LYS A 151 -6.70 -14.05 -6.48
CA LYS A 151 -6.79 -14.32 -7.92
C LYS A 151 -7.75 -13.36 -8.62
N SER A 152 -8.94 -13.13 -8.07
CA SER A 152 -9.87 -12.13 -8.62
C SER A 152 -9.27 -10.72 -8.62
N ALA A 153 -8.53 -10.36 -7.56
CA ALA A 153 -7.85 -9.07 -7.46
C ALA A 153 -6.75 -8.90 -8.52
N TYR A 154 -5.95 -9.94 -8.80
CA TYR A 154 -4.96 -9.94 -9.88
C TYR A 154 -5.59 -9.76 -11.26
N ILE A 155 -6.71 -10.45 -11.53
CA ILE A 155 -7.45 -10.30 -12.79
C ILE A 155 -7.96 -8.85 -12.93
N ASP A 156 -8.52 -8.28 -11.86
CA ASP A 156 -8.99 -6.90 -11.86
C ASP A 156 -7.85 -5.90 -12.05
N GLU A 157 -6.68 -6.13 -11.46
CA GLU A 157 -5.50 -5.27 -11.66
C GLU A 157 -4.97 -5.33 -13.09
N ALA A 158 -4.86 -6.53 -13.67
CA ALA A 158 -4.46 -6.68 -15.06
C ALA A 158 -5.42 -5.94 -15.99
N ARG A 159 -6.72 -5.91 -15.65
CA ARG A 159 -7.74 -5.24 -16.45
C ARG A 159 -7.80 -3.73 -16.21
N PHE A 160 -7.68 -3.27 -14.97
CA PHE A 160 -8.05 -1.91 -14.57
C PHE A 160 -6.98 -1.15 -13.82
N ASN A 161 -5.82 -1.71 -13.54
CA ASN A 161 -4.77 -1.20 -12.64
C ASN A 161 -5.03 -1.42 -11.13
N ARG A 162 -3.98 -1.18 -10.34
CA ARG A 162 -3.94 -1.41 -8.89
C ARG A 162 -4.82 -0.48 -8.08
N LEU A 163 -5.00 0.78 -8.49
CA LEU A 163 -5.92 1.72 -7.84
C LEU A 163 -7.35 1.16 -7.84
N VAL A 164 -7.82 0.68 -9.01
CA VAL A 164 -9.16 0.13 -9.14
C VAL A 164 -9.30 -1.20 -8.40
N ARG A 165 -8.27 -2.06 -8.43
CA ARG A 165 -8.21 -3.27 -7.60
C ARG A 165 -8.45 -2.92 -6.13
N GLY A 166 -7.75 -1.90 -5.63
CA GLY A 166 -7.91 -1.40 -4.26
C GLY A 166 -9.32 -0.97 -3.91
N LEU A 167 -9.94 -0.18 -4.79
CA LEU A 167 -11.32 0.29 -4.59
C LEU A 167 -12.35 -0.84 -4.54
N LYS A 168 -12.11 -1.95 -5.27
CA LYS A 168 -13.01 -3.11 -5.31
C LYS A 168 -12.79 -4.10 -4.16
N HIS A 169 -11.52 -4.45 -3.90
CA HIS A 169 -11.15 -5.58 -3.03
C HIS A 169 -10.52 -5.14 -1.71
N GLY A 170 -10.14 -3.87 -1.61
CA GLY A 170 -9.50 -3.31 -0.45
C GLY A 170 -10.49 -2.78 0.55
N LYS A 171 -10.38 -1.49 0.86
CA LYS A 171 -11.24 -0.90 1.89
C LYS A 171 -12.64 -0.61 1.32
N PRO A 172 -13.73 -1.11 1.95
CA PRO A 172 -15.10 -0.79 1.53
C PRO A 172 -15.42 0.70 1.64
N LEU A 173 -16.22 1.23 0.71
CA LEU A 173 -16.74 2.61 0.79
C LEU A 173 -17.50 2.80 2.11
N GLU A 174 -17.18 3.87 2.84
CA GLU A 174 -17.68 4.11 4.19
C GLU A 174 -19.09 4.69 4.18
N ASN A 175 -19.34 5.65 3.30
CA ASN A 175 -20.57 6.42 3.27
C ASN A 175 -21.18 6.45 1.87
N ILE A 176 -22.13 5.54 1.61
CA ILE A 176 -22.99 5.64 0.42
C ILE A 176 -24.36 6.21 0.86
N PRO A 177 -24.75 7.44 0.46
CA PRO A 177 -25.97 8.11 0.90
C PRO A 177 -27.25 7.29 0.63
N ARG A 178 -28.23 7.38 1.54
CA ARG A 178 -29.62 6.92 1.29
C ARG A 178 -30.46 8.09 0.76
N PRO A 179 -31.28 7.93 -0.30
CA PRO A 179 -31.54 6.70 -1.06
C PRO A 179 -30.52 6.47 -2.19
N PHE A 180 -29.67 5.46 -2.02
CA PHE A 180 -28.73 5.01 -3.04
C PHE A 180 -29.48 4.41 -4.23
N LYS A 181 -29.20 4.94 -5.42
CA LYS A 181 -29.65 4.35 -6.70
C LYS A 181 -28.43 4.01 -7.53
N LEU A 182 -28.30 2.72 -7.87
CA LEU A 182 -27.23 2.24 -8.76
C LEU A 182 -27.26 3.03 -10.07
N LYS A 183 -26.14 3.65 -10.43
CA LYS A 183 -26.04 4.49 -11.62
C LYS A 183 -25.90 3.60 -12.86
N ARG A 184 -26.66 3.91 -13.92
CA ARG A 184 -26.49 3.27 -15.24
C ARG A 184 -25.19 3.75 -15.89
N TRP A 185 -24.50 2.90 -16.65
CA TRP A 185 -23.22 3.24 -17.30
C TRP A 185 -23.31 4.47 -18.22
N ALA A 186 -24.41 4.63 -18.95
CA ALA A 186 -24.64 5.82 -19.76
C ALA A 186 -24.59 7.12 -18.93
N ARG A 187 -25.14 7.09 -17.70
CA ARG A 187 -25.08 8.22 -16.77
C ARG A 187 -23.69 8.43 -16.19
N VAL A 188 -22.97 7.36 -15.86
CA VAL A 188 -21.57 7.44 -15.41
C VAL A 188 -20.72 8.10 -16.49
N SER A 189 -20.85 7.67 -17.74
CA SER A 189 -20.08 8.19 -18.87
C SER A 189 -20.31 9.69 -19.16
N SER A 190 -21.51 10.21 -18.90
CA SER A 190 -21.88 11.58 -19.26
C SER A 190 -21.77 12.59 -18.12
N SER A 191 -21.83 12.15 -16.86
CA SER A 191 -22.01 13.06 -15.71
C SER A 191 -21.12 12.78 -14.51
N ALA A 192 -20.32 11.72 -14.51
CA ALA A 192 -19.45 11.42 -13.38
C ALA A 192 -18.20 12.34 -13.37
N PRO A 193 -17.72 12.76 -12.18
CA PRO A 193 -16.48 13.51 -12.04
C PRO A 193 -15.29 12.76 -12.64
N ILE A 194 -14.38 13.49 -13.30
CA ILE A 194 -13.22 12.92 -13.98
C ILE A 194 -11.97 13.14 -13.12
N PHE A 195 -11.22 12.06 -12.89
CA PHE A 195 -9.94 12.05 -12.20
C PHE A 195 -8.85 11.58 -13.15
N THR A 196 -7.83 12.41 -13.36
CA THR A 196 -6.70 12.06 -14.23
C THR A 196 -5.60 11.41 -13.41
N LEU A 197 -5.16 10.23 -13.82
CA LEU A 197 -3.96 9.59 -13.32
C LEU A 197 -2.78 9.95 -14.22
N PRO A 198 -1.75 10.65 -13.71
CA PRO A 198 -0.56 10.98 -14.48
C PRO A 198 0.42 9.81 -14.63
N SER A 199 0.42 8.84 -13.70
CA SER A 199 1.34 7.70 -13.67
C SER A 199 0.66 6.39 -13.25
N LYS A 200 1.15 5.27 -13.80
CA LYS A 200 0.72 3.90 -13.46
C LYS A 200 1.05 3.48 -12.02
N GLU A 201 1.94 4.23 -11.35
CA GLU A 201 2.43 3.93 -10.00
C GLU A 201 1.51 4.45 -8.89
N ILE A 202 0.45 5.16 -9.25
CA ILE A 202 -0.50 5.71 -8.29
C ILE A 202 -1.40 4.59 -7.77
N ASP A 203 -1.19 4.25 -6.49
CA ASP A 203 -1.93 3.22 -5.80
C ASP A 203 -3.21 3.74 -5.11
N TYR A 204 -3.30 5.05 -4.83
CA TYR A 204 -4.46 5.67 -4.16
C TYR A 204 -4.74 7.11 -4.61
N LEU A 205 -6.03 7.47 -4.66
CA LEU A 205 -6.52 8.84 -4.82
C LEU A 205 -7.68 9.08 -3.84
N GLU A 206 -7.51 9.99 -2.90
CA GLU A 206 -8.52 10.32 -1.88
C GLU A 206 -9.81 10.87 -2.50
N GLY A 207 -9.69 11.90 -3.35
CA GLY A 207 -10.85 12.52 -4.01
C GLY A 207 -11.65 11.56 -4.88
N LEU A 208 -11.02 10.50 -5.43
CA LEU A 208 -11.72 9.48 -6.20
C LEU A 208 -12.68 8.67 -5.31
N ARG A 209 -12.22 8.34 -4.10
CA ARG A 209 -13.01 7.60 -3.12
C ARG A 209 -14.15 8.45 -2.57
N GLU A 210 -13.86 9.70 -2.22
CA GLU A 210 -14.86 10.67 -1.79
C GLU A 210 -15.95 10.89 -2.84
N ALA A 211 -15.57 10.96 -4.13
CA ALA A 211 -16.54 11.08 -5.21
C ALA A 211 -17.42 9.83 -5.36
N LEU A 212 -16.86 8.64 -5.16
CA LEU A 212 -17.62 7.39 -5.16
C LEU A 212 -18.57 7.30 -3.97
N GLU A 213 -18.16 7.76 -2.79
CA GLU A 213 -19.02 7.85 -1.60
C GLU A 213 -20.13 8.89 -1.79
N THR A 214 -19.80 10.09 -2.25
CA THR A 214 -20.73 11.22 -2.36
C THR A 214 -21.69 11.09 -3.55
N HIS A 215 -21.17 10.75 -4.74
CA HIS A 215 -21.93 10.77 -5.99
C HIS A 215 -22.30 9.38 -6.50
N GLY A 216 -21.66 8.33 -5.98
CA GLY A 216 -21.86 6.95 -6.42
C GLY A 216 -21.26 6.64 -7.79
N MET A 217 -20.43 7.53 -8.35
CA MET A 217 -19.83 7.37 -9.68
C MET A 217 -18.59 8.24 -9.87
N ALA A 218 -17.64 7.77 -10.67
CA ALA A 218 -16.44 8.51 -11.07
C ALA A 218 -15.93 8.00 -12.42
N ILE A 219 -15.09 8.79 -13.09
CA ILE A 219 -14.31 8.37 -14.26
C ILE A 219 -12.84 8.53 -13.92
N VAL A 220 -12.05 7.50 -14.17
CA VAL A 220 -10.60 7.56 -14.13
C VAL A 220 -10.07 7.65 -15.55
N HIS A 221 -9.29 8.69 -15.84
CA HIS A 221 -8.58 8.84 -17.11
C HIS A 221 -7.09 8.57 -16.88
N GLU A 222 -6.54 7.57 -17.56
CA GLU A 222 -5.13 7.25 -17.51
C GLU A 222 -4.38 8.06 -18.58
N ALA A 223 -3.54 9.01 -18.16
CA ALA A 223 -2.85 9.91 -19.08
C ALA A 223 -1.88 9.17 -20.03
N TRP A 224 -1.26 8.09 -19.57
CA TRP A 224 -0.25 7.33 -20.33
C TRP A 224 -0.83 6.36 -21.36
N SER A 225 -2.03 5.84 -21.13
CA SER A 225 -2.70 4.87 -22.01
C SER A 225 -3.88 5.48 -22.76
N ASN A 226 -4.24 6.72 -22.43
CA ASN A 226 -5.46 7.40 -22.84
C ASN A 226 -6.75 6.60 -22.55
N ARG A 227 -6.70 5.65 -21.61
CA ARG A 227 -7.83 4.79 -21.26
C ARG A 227 -8.76 5.51 -20.29
N ARG A 228 -10.07 5.32 -20.49
CA ARG A 228 -11.10 5.78 -19.56
C ARG A 228 -11.70 4.58 -18.84
N ILE A 229 -11.70 4.61 -17.51
CA ILE A 229 -12.31 3.60 -16.66
C ILE A 229 -13.51 4.24 -15.98
N LEU A 230 -14.70 3.72 -16.27
CA LEU A 230 -15.94 4.15 -15.63
C LEU A 230 -16.11 3.39 -14.31
N LEU A 231 -16.35 4.11 -13.23
CA LEU A 231 -16.55 3.55 -11.90
C LEU A 231 -17.94 3.91 -11.38
N ARG A 232 -18.60 2.97 -10.72
CA ARG A 232 -19.83 3.21 -9.97
C ARG A 232 -19.81 2.50 -8.63
N ALA A 233 -20.34 3.14 -7.60
CA ALA A 233 -20.49 2.51 -6.30
C ALA A 233 -21.58 1.42 -6.35
N VAL A 234 -21.47 0.41 -5.50
CA VAL A 234 -22.43 -0.69 -5.36
C VAL A 234 -22.64 -1.01 -3.89
N LYS A 235 -23.90 -1.22 -3.49
CA LYS A 235 -24.28 -1.38 -2.07
C LYS A 235 -23.66 -2.61 -1.39
N SER A 236 -23.41 -3.68 -2.15
CA SER A 236 -22.94 -4.97 -1.63
C SER A 236 -21.43 -5.18 -1.75
N TYR A 237 -20.74 -4.43 -2.62
CA TYR A 237 -19.34 -4.73 -3.01
C TYR A 237 -18.45 -3.49 -3.20
N GLY A 238 -18.90 -2.31 -2.77
CA GLY A 238 -18.11 -1.08 -2.86
C GLY A 238 -18.15 -0.47 -4.26
N VAL A 239 -17.49 -1.08 -5.25
CA VAL A 239 -17.25 -0.47 -6.57
C VAL A 239 -17.34 -1.48 -7.72
N GLU A 240 -17.94 -1.06 -8.84
CA GLU A 240 -17.86 -1.72 -10.14
C GLU A 240 -17.07 -0.86 -11.12
N ALA A 241 -16.32 -1.52 -12.01
CA ALA A 241 -15.49 -0.86 -13.02
C ALA A 241 -15.79 -1.40 -14.42
N PHE A 242 -15.78 -0.50 -15.41
CA PHE A 242 -15.98 -0.83 -16.81
C PHE A 242 -15.07 0.02 -17.69
N VAL A 243 -14.40 -0.62 -18.67
CA VAL A 243 -13.64 0.07 -19.71
C VAL A 243 -14.50 0.04 -20.98
N PRO A 244 -14.98 1.19 -21.48
CA PRO A 244 -15.65 1.24 -22.76
C PRO A 244 -14.64 0.89 -23.86
N VAL A 245 -15.05 0.00 -24.76
CA VAL A 245 -14.31 -0.26 -25.99
C VAL A 245 -14.50 0.95 -26.90
N ALA A 246 -13.41 1.57 -27.35
CA ALA A 246 -13.50 2.59 -28.38
C ALA A 246 -14.19 1.97 -29.60
N LYS A 247 -15.26 2.61 -30.08
CA LYS A 247 -15.79 2.26 -31.40
C LYS A 247 -14.72 2.71 -32.40
N SER A 248 -14.04 1.74 -33.00
CA SER A 248 -13.19 1.91 -34.18
C SER A 248 -14.03 2.38 -35.36
#